data_AF-A0A7V0YCU8-F1
#
_entry.id   AF-A0A7V0YCU8-F1
#
_cell.length_a   1.000
_cell.length_b   1.000
_cell.length_c   1.000
_cell.angle_alpha   90.00
_cell.angle_beta   90.00
_cell.angle_gamma   90.00
#
_symmetry.space_group_name_H-M   'P 1'
#
loop_
_entity.id
_entity.type
_entity.pdbx_description
1 polymer ?
#
loop_
_entity_poly.entity_id
_entity_poly.type
_entity_poly.pdbx_seq_one_letter_code
_entity_poly.pdbx_strand_id
1 'polypeptide(L)'
;MTDETRPTIGFIGLGIMGKPMARNLLRAGYPLVVYDLIPEAIEAVVREGAQPGTSSADAASRSQVVITMLPDSPDVEKAYLGSQGVLEGARPGTILVDMSTISPTVAVRVARAAAEKGCPMLDAPVSGGDVGAQRGTLSIMVGGDPQVFAQVEPIFSVMGKAVHCGESGAGQVVKACNQVLVAVTLVGMAEALVLGTKAGVDPEKIVQVLSGGLARCGVLENRGMRVVARDFAPGFRIRLHYKDLNIIREAGRAYG
;
A
#
# COMPACT_ATOMS: atom_id res chain seq x y z
N MET A 1 22.40 20.82 -15.19
CA MET A 1 21.69 19.66 -15.73
C MET A 1 20.23 19.80 -15.30
N THR A 2 19.52 20.81 -15.81
CA THR A 2 18.60 20.72 -16.97
C THR A 2 17.51 19.67 -16.78
N ASP A 3 16.51 20.05 -15.98
CA ASP A 3 15.08 19.81 -16.20
C ASP A 3 14.70 18.52 -16.96
N GLU A 4 14.90 17.36 -16.34
CA GLU A 4 14.07 16.20 -16.68
C GLU A 4 12.70 16.46 -16.05
N THR A 5 11.74 16.85 -16.88
CA THR A 5 10.34 16.98 -16.49
C THR A 5 9.89 15.66 -15.85
N ARG A 6 9.59 15.68 -14.55
CA ARG A 6 9.10 14.52 -13.80
C ARG A 6 7.90 13.87 -14.51
N PRO A 7 7.79 12.53 -14.53
CA PRO A 7 6.64 11.87 -15.14
C PRO A 7 5.36 12.28 -14.42
N THR A 8 4.27 12.44 -15.18
CA THR A 8 2.93 12.58 -14.62
C THR A 8 2.49 11.24 -14.08
N ILE A 9 2.02 11.24 -12.83
CA ILE A 9 1.56 10.04 -12.13
C ILE A 9 0.03 10.08 -12.01
N GLY A 10 -0.61 9.02 -12.48
CA GLY A 10 -2.00 8.73 -12.20
C GLY A 10 -2.09 8.07 -10.82
N PHE A 11 -2.85 8.61 -9.88
CA PHE A 11 -3.00 8.02 -8.55
C PHE A 11 -4.47 7.66 -8.29
N ILE A 12 -4.76 6.36 -8.19
CA ILE A 12 -6.12 5.84 -8.07
C ILE A 12 -6.32 5.21 -6.68
N GLY A 13 -7.29 5.71 -5.93
CA GLY A 13 -7.56 5.31 -4.54
C GLY A 13 -6.91 6.26 -3.55
N LEU A 14 -7.71 7.16 -2.97
CA LEU A 14 -7.33 8.25 -2.08
C LEU A 14 -7.86 8.02 -0.65
N GLY A 15 -7.84 6.76 -0.22
CA GLY A 15 -8.20 6.36 1.13
C GLY A 15 -7.17 6.72 2.21
N ILE A 16 -7.21 6.00 3.33
CA ILE A 16 -6.33 6.22 4.50
C ILE A 16 -4.84 6.20 4.12
N MET A 17 -4.45 5.29 3.22
CA MET A 17 -3.08 5.17 2.73
C MET A 17 -2.82 6.05 1.51
N GLY A 18 -3.69 5.98 0.51
CA GLY A 18 -3.46 6.62 -0.79
C GLY A 18 -3.39 8.15 -0.74
N LYS A 19 -4.24 8.79 0.07
CA LYS A 19 -4.23 10.26 0.20
C LYS A 19 -2.88 10.80 0.72
N PRO A 20 -2.33 10.36 1.87
CA PRO A 20 -1.02 10.85 2.31
C PRO A 20 0.12 10.46 1.35
N MET A 21 0.04 9.32 0.65
CA MET A 21 1.01 8.94 -0.38
C MET A 21 0.99 9.92 -1.56
N ALA A 22 -0.19 10.24 -2.11
CA ALA A 22 -0.36 11.24 -3.16
C ALA A 22 0.17 12.62 -2.73
N ARG A 23 -0.09 13.03 -1.48
CA ARG A 23 0.46 14.29 -0.92
C ARG A 23 1.98 14.31 -0.85
N ASN A 24 2.63 13.18 -0.59
CA ASN A 24 4.09 13.12 -0.60
C ASN A 24 4.63 13.30 -2.02
N LEU A 25 3.98 12.68 -3.02
CA LEU A 25 4.35 12.85 -4.42
C LEU A 25 4.18 14.30 -4.90
N LEU A 26 3.06 14.96 -4.54
CA LEU A 26 2.85 16.39 -4.81
C LEU A 26 3.94 17.26 -4.16
N ARG A 27 4.24 17.03 -2.88
CA ARG A 27 5.29 17.76 -2.16
C ARG A 27 6.68 17.55 -2.75
N ALA A 28 6.94 16.38 -3.33
CA ALA A 28 8.17 16.11 -4.06
C ALA A 28 8.18 16.76 -5.46
N GLY A 29 7.07 17.32 -5.94
CA GLY A 29 6.98 18.02 -7.22
C GLY A 29 6.53 17.16 -8.40
N TYR A 30 5.98 15.96 -8.17
CA TYR A 30 5.40 15.16 -9.26
C TYR A 30 4.04 15.72 -9.68
N PRO A 31 3.78 15.91 -10.99
CA PRO A 31 2.44 16.17 -11.49
C PRO A 31 1.53 14.97 -11.23
N LEU A 32 0.37 15.17 -10.61
CA LEU A 32 -0.59 14.10 -10.34
C LEU A 32 -1.92 14.29 -11.08
N VAL A 33 -2.45 13.20 -11.63
CA VAL A 33 -3.85 13.06 -12.00
C VAL A 33 -4.50 12.05 -11.04
N VAL A 34 -5.46 12.48 -10.23
CA VAL A 34 -5.99 11.66 -9.14
C VAL A 34 -7.43 11.22 -9.39
N TYR A 35 -7.76 10.00 -8.99
CA TYR A 35 -9.12 9.47 -9.07
C TYR A 35 -9.48 8.64 -7.83
N ASP A 36 -10.73 8.74 -7.40
CA ASP A 36 -11.35 7.91 -6.39
C ASP A 36 -12.86 7.78 -6.70
N LEU A 37 -13.52 6.77 -6.14
CA LEU A 37 -14.98 6.66 -6.24
C LEU A 37 -15.71 7.69 -5.36
N ILE A 38 -15.00 8.26 -4.38
CA ILE A 38 -15.50 9.24 -3.42
C ILE A 38 -15.05 10.65 -3.87
N PRO A 39 -15.97 11.51 -4.35
CA PRO A 39 -15.63 12.85 -4.86
C PRO A 39 -14.89 13.72 -3.84
N GLU A 40 -15.26 13.63 -2.56
CA GLU A 40 -14.64 14.41 -1.49
C GLU A 40 -13.16 14.05 -1.29
N ALA A 41 -12.78 12.80 -1.59
CA ALA A 41 -11.40 12.36 -1.53
C ALA A 41 -10.56 12.99 -2.66
N ILE A 42 -11.12 13.09 -3.87
CA ILE A 42 -10.51 13.77 -5.02
C ILE A 42 -10.30 15.25 -4.69
N GLU A 43 -11.36 15.94 -4.27
CA GLU A 43 -11.30 17.38 -3.97
C GLU A 43 -10.23 17.71 -2.93
N ALA A 44 -10.08 16.87 -1.90
CA ALA A 44 -9.10 17.08 -0.85
C ALA A 44 -7.66 17.15 -1.40
N VAL A 45 -7.34 16.36 -2.43
CA VAL A 45 -5.99 16.33 -3.03
C VAL A 45 -5.85 17.35 -4.16
N VAL A 46 -6.94 17.66 -4.87
CA VAL A 46 -6.96 18.73 -5.90
C VAL A 46 -6.67 20.10 -5.29
N ARG A 47 -7.20 20.39 -4.09
CA ARG A 47 -6.88 21.63 -3.35
C ARG A 47 -5.38 21.77 -3.03
N GLU A 48 -4.62 20.68 -3.11
CA GLU A 48 -3.17 20.65 -2.86
C GLU A 48 -2.34 20.61 -4.16
N GLY A 49 -2.97 20.74 -5.33
CA GLY A 49 -2.29 20.90 -6.62
C GLY A 49 -2.37 19.70 -7.57
N ALA A 50 -3.10 18.63 -7.21
CA ALA A 50 -3.39 17.56 -8.17
C ALA A 50 -4.45 17.96 -9.20
N GLN A 51 -4.45 17.31 -10.36
CA GLN A 51 -5.52 17.40 -11.34
C GLN A 51 -6.56 16.30 -11.12
N PRO A 52 -7.86 16.60 -11.21
CA PRO A 52 -8.90 15.57 -11.08
C PRO A 52 -8.97 14.67 -12.32
N GLY A 53 -9.17 13.38 -12.08
CA GLY A 53 -9.62 12.37 -13.04
C GLY A 53 -11.12 12.10 -12.95
N THR A 54 -11.71 11.69 -14.07
CA THR A 54 -13.12 11.29 -14.18
C THR A 54 -13.32 9.78 -14.08
N SER A 55 -12.28 9.00 -14.36
CA SER A 55 -12.22 7.54 -14.21
C SER A 55 -10.78 7.06 -14.07
N SER A 56 -10.60 5.76 -13.77
CA SER A 56 -9.28 5.11 -13.80
C SER A 56 -8.64 5.17 -15.19
N ALA A 57 -9.45 4.98 -16.26
CA ALA A 57 -9.01 5.12 -17.64
C ALA A 57 -8.54 6.55 -17.96
N ASP A 58 -9.31 7.56 -17.55
CA ASP A 58 -8.94 8.96 -17.78
C ASP A 58 -7.61 9.30 -17.07
N ALA A 59 -7.46 8.93 -15.80
CA ALA A 59 -6.21 9.12 -15.06
C ALA A 59 -5.03 8.41 -15.74
N ALA A 60 -5.23 7.17 -16.22
CA ALA A 60 -4.20 6.41 -16.92
C ALA A 60 -3.80 7.04 -18.26
N SER A 61 -4.77 7.53 -19.05
CA SER A 61 -4.52 8.11 -20.38
C SER A 61 -3.67 9.38 -20.36
N ARG A 62 -3.63 10.07 -19.21
CA ARG A 62 -2.88 11.31 -18.99
C ARG A 62 -1.56 11.11 -18.26
N SER A 63 -1.17 9.87 -17.98
CA SER A 63 -0.06 9.55 -17.10
C SER A 63 0.99 8.66 -17.77
N GLN A 64 2.25 8.81 -17.35
CA GLN A 64 3.34 7.90 -17.73
C GLN A 64 3.49 6.76 -16.71
N VAL A 65 3.12 7.02 -15.45
CA VAL A 65 3.09 6.01 -14.38
C VAL A 65 1.71 6.03 -13.74
N VAL A 66 1.12 4.87 -13.46
CA VAL A 66 -0.15 4.77 -12.72
C VAL A 66 0.08 3.99 -11.43
N ILE A 67 -0.25 4.61 -10.31
CA ILE A 67 -0.21 4.00 -8.98
C ILE A 67 -1.64 3.74 -8.51
N THR A 68 -1.92 2.55 -8.01
CA THR A 68 -3.19 2.22 -7.37
C THR A 68 -2.99 1.85 -5.90
N MET A 69 -3.94 2.26 -5.05
CA MET A 69 -3.94 1.98 -3.61
C MET A 69 -5.37 1.66 -3.13
N LEU A 70 -5.80 0.44 -3.41
CA LEU A 70 -7.19 -0.01 -3.32
C LEU A 70 -7.41 -1.02 -2.18
N PRO A 71 -8.68 -1.25 -1.77
CA PRO A 71 -8.97 -2.06 -0.58
C PRO A 71 -8.63 -3.55 -0.71
N ASP A 72 -8.98 -4.18 -1.84
CA ASP A 72 -8.88 -5.63 -2.04
C ASP A 72 -8.75 -6.01 -3.54
N SER A 73 -8.52 -7.30 -3.79
CA SER A 73 -8.36 -7.94 -5.09
C SER A 73 -9.51 -7.63 -6.07
N PRO A 74 -10.80 -7.73 -5.69
CA PRO A 74 -11.89 -7.37 -6.61
C PRO A 74 -11.88 -5.89 -7.02
N ASP A 75 -11.43 -5.00 -6.12
CA ASP A 75 -11.32 -3.58 -6.42
C ASP A 75 -10.18 -3.31 -7.42
N VAL A 76 -9.04 -3.98 -7.25
CA VAL A 76 -7.92 -3.92 -8.21
C VAL A 76 -8.33 -4.48 -9.57
N GLU A 77 -8.98 -5.64 -9.60
CA GLU A 77 -9.48 -6.21 -10.85
C GLU A 77 -10.46 -5.27 -11.55
N LYS A 78 -11.42 -4.70 -10.82
CA LYS A 78 -12.35 -3.73 -11.38
C LYS A 78 -11.64 -2.48 -11.87
N ALA A 79 -10.69 -1.96 -11.11
CA ALA A 79 -9.96 -0.74 -11.47
C ALA A 79 -9.05 -0.93 -12.68
N TYR A 80 -8.48 -2.12 -12.89
CA TYR A 80 -7.59 -2.39 -14.02
C TYR A 80 -8.32 -2.95 -15.25
N LEU A 81 -9.14 -3.97 -15.04
CA LEU A 81 -9.74 -4.81 -16.08
C LEU A 81 -11.20 -4.46 -16.39
N GLY A 82 -11.85 -3.69 -15.51
CA GLY A 82 -13.23 -3.28 -15.68
C GLY A 82 -13.40 -2.18 -16.72
N SER A 83 -14.67 -1.89 -17.06
CA SER A 83 -15.04 -0.74 -17.88
C SER A 83 -14.53 0.56 -17.26
N GLN A 84 -13.99 1.47 -18.06
CA GLN A 84 -13.33 2.69 -17.60
C GLN A 84 -12.13 2.40 -16.68
N GLY A 85 -11.55 1.21 -16.79
CA GLY A 85 -10.40 0.76 -16.03
C GLY A 85 -9.06 1.27 -16.60
N VAL A 86 -8.00 1.11 -15.82
CA VAL A 86 -6.64 1.54 -16.16
C VAL A 86 -6.22 1.03 -17.53
N LEU A 87 -6.49 -0.24 -17.88
CA LEU A 87 -6.07 -0.83 -19.15
C LEU A 87 -6.85 -0.35 -20.38
N GLU A 88 -7.99 0.33 -20.20
CA GLU A 88 -8.72 0.98 -21.31
C GLU A 88 -8.13 2.35 -21.65
N GLY A 89 -7.48 3.01 -20.68
CA GLY A 89 -6.89 4.34 -20.88
C GLY A 89 -5.37 4.35 -21.01
N ALA A 90 -4.67 3.37 -20.44
CA ALA A 90 -3.21 3.29 -20.48
C ALA A 90 -2.70 3.14 -21.92
N ARG A 91 -1.63 3.88 -22.23
CA ARG A 91 -0.93 3.76 -23.52
C ARG A 91 0.17 2.70 -23.38
N PRO A 92 0.55 2.01 -24.47
CA PRO A 92 1.73 1.14 -24.45
C PRO A 92 2.95 1.90 -23.90
N GLY A 93 3.69 1.26 -22.99
CA GLY A 93 4.80 1.84 -22.26
C GLY A 93 4.42 2.55 -20.94
N THR A 94 3.14 2.78 -20.64
CA THR A 94 2.73 3.28 -19.30
C THR A 94 3.11 2.24 -18.24
N ILE A 95 3.86 2.68 -17.21
CA ILE A 95 4.25 1.81 -16.09
C ILE A 95 3.11 1.76 -15.07
N LEU A 96 2.68 0.55 -14.72
CA LEU A 96 1.61 0.33 -13.75
C LEU A 96 2.18 -0.18 -12.43
N VAL A 97 1.73 0.37 -11.31
CA VAL A 97 2.20 0.01 -9.98
C VAL A 97 0.98 -0.19 -9.07
N ASP A 98 0.68 -1.43 -8.72
CA ASP A 98 -0.35 -1.73 -7.74
C ASP A 98 0.25 -1.82 -6.34
N MET A 99 -0.02 -0.83 -5.49
CA MET A 99 0.45 -0.80 -4.10
C MET A 99 -0.59 -1.37 -3.11
N SER A 100 -1.70 -1.87 -3.62
CA SER A 100 -2.75 -2.54 -2.85
C SER A 100 -2.22 -3.85 -2.25
N THR A 101 -2.87 -4.32 -1.18
CA THR A 101 -2.62 -5.68 -0.67
C THR A 101 -3.70 -6.61 -1.20
N ILE A 102 -3.31 -7.52 -2.10
CA ILE A 102 -4.20 -8.42 -2.84
C ILE A 102 -3.63 -9.84 -2.87
N SER A 103 -4.39 -10.79 -3.39
CA SER A 103 -3.88 -12.14 -3.60
C SER A 103 -2.72 -12.15 -4.62
N PRO A 104 -1.62 -12.89 -4.38
CA PRO A 104 -0.53 -13.05 -5.35
C PRO A 104 -1.00 -13.53 -6.72
N THR A 105 -1.99 -14.43 -6.77
CA THR A 105 -2.53 -14.96 -8.03
C THR A 105 -3.29 -13.89 -8.82
N VAL A 106 -3.97 -12.97 -8.13
CA VAL A 106 -4.62 -11.82 -8.76
C VAL A 106 -3.58 -10.86 -9.31
N ALA A 107 -2.52 -10.55 -8.55
CA ALA A 107 -1.44 -9.68 -9.01
C ALA A 107 -0.79 -10.19 -10.30
N VAL A 108 -0.46 -11.49 -10.36
CA VAL A 108 0.09 -12.14 -11.57
C VAL A 108 -0.89 -12.03 -12.75
N ARG A 109 -2.18 -12.29 -12.52
CA ARG A 109 -3.20 -12.23 -13.58
C ARG A 109 -3.35 -10.81 -14.14
N VAL A 110 -3.39 -9.79 -13.29
CA VAL A 110 -3.51 -8.38 -13.74
C VAL A 110 -2.24 -7.96 -14.46
N ALA A 111 -1.05 -8.35 -13.98
CA ALA A 111 0.22 -8.09 -14.65
C ALA A 111 0.28 -8.71 -16.05
N ARG A 112 -0.25 -9.93 -16.24
CA ARG A 112 -0.35 -10.56 -17.56
C ARG A 112 -1.26 -9.77 -18.52
N ALA A 113 -2.43 -9.34 -18.05
CA ALA A 113 -3.33 -8.51 -18.85
C ALA A 113 -2.71 -7.15 -19.22
N ALA A 114 -1.93 -6.55 -18.30
CA ALA A 114 -1.16 -5.34 -18.58
C ALA A 114 -0.08 -5.57 -19.65
N ALA A 115 0.63 -6.69 -19.59
CA ALA A 115 1.65 -7.07 -20.57
C ALA A 115 1.05 -7.24 -21.98
N GLU A 116 -0.14 -7.83 -22.11
CA GLU A 116 -0.87 -7.93 -23.39
C GLU A 116 -1.19 -6.56 -24.01
N LYS A 117 -1.27 -5.50 -23.19
CA LYS A 117 -1.44 -4.09 -23.60
C LYS A 117 -0.11 -3.35 -23.79
N GLY A 118 1.03 -4.03 -23.64
CA GLY A 118 2.35 -3.40 -23.68
C GLY A 118 2.63 -2.47 -22.49
N CYS A 119 1.95 -2.67 -21.36
CA CYS A 119 2.12 -1.89 -20.15
C CYS A 119 2.89 -2.71 -19.10
N PRO A 120 4.16 -2.38 -18.79
CA PRO A 120 4.87 -3.06 -17.72
C PRO A 120 4.20 -2.81 -16.36
N MET A 121 4.14 -3.84 -15.51
CA MET A 121 3.45 -3.76 -14.22
C MET A 121 4.29 -4.30 -13.07
N LEU A 122 4.21 -3.62 -11.92
CA LEU A 122 4.79 -4.03 -10.65
C LEU A 122 3.68 -4.17 -9.58
N ASP A 123 3.69 -5.25 -8.82
CA ASP A 123 2.98 -5.30 -7.52
C ASP A 123 3.92 -4.79 -6.43
N ALA A 124 3.52 -3.74 -5.73
CA ALA A 124 4.33 -3.03 -4.75
C ALA A 124 3.59 -2.80 -3.41
N PRO A 125 2.99 -3.83 -2.78
CA PRO A 125 2.30 -3.68 -1.51
C PRO A 125 3.19 -3.09 -0.42
N VAL A 126 2.55 -2.37 0.51
CA VAL A 126 3.26 -1.58 1.54
C VAL A 126 2.97 -2.01 2.97
N SER A 127 3.90 -1.77 3.87
CA SER A 127 3.75 -1.89 5.34
C SER A 127 4.26 -0.62 6.04
N GLY A 128 3.75 -0.33 7.23
CA GLY A 128 4.06 0.89 8.00
C GLY A 128 2.85 1.76 8.39
N GLY A 129 1.66 1.41 7.91
CA GLY A 129 0.40 2.05 8.29
C GLY A 129 0.27 3.51 7.82
N ASP A 130 -0.77 4.18 8.31
CA ASP A 130 -1.11 5.56 7.98
C ASP A 130 0.00 6.54 8.40
N VAL A 131 0.64 6.31 9.55
CA VAL A 131 1.79 7.10 10.01
C VAL A 131 2.97 6.98 9.05
N GLY A 132 3.30 5.75 8.62
CA GLY A 132 4.36 5.52 7.63
C GLY A 132 4.07 6.21 6.30
N ALA A 133 2.81 6.15 5.85
CA ALA A 133 2.36 6.80 4.62
C ALA A 133 2.45 8.32 4.71
N GLN A 134 2.08 8.94 5.84
CA GLN A 134 2.19 10.39 6.05
C GLN A 134 3.64 10.88 6.08
N ARG A 135 4.55 10.05 6.61
CA ARG A 135 5.97 10.37 6.79
C ARG A 135 6.86 10.00 5.59
N GLY A 136 6.33 9.27 4.61
CA GLY A 136 7.15 8.76 3.49
C GLY A 136 8.16 7.70 3.94
N THR A 137 7.76 6.84 4.89
CA THR A 137 8.64 5.84 5.52
C THR A 137 8.09 4.41 5.39
N LEU A 138 7.25 4.16 4.39
CA LEU A 138 6.68 2.84 4.15
C LEU A 138 7.79 1.82 3.82
N SER A 139 7.58 0.57 4.19
CA SER A 139 8.30 -0.56 3.60
C SER A 139 7.52 -1.02 2.38
N ILE A 140 8.16 -1.03 1.21
CA ILE A 140 7.53 -1.34 -0.08
C ILE A 140 8.14 -2.63 -0.62
N MET A 141 7.31 -3.64 -0.88
CA MET A 141 7.73 -4.98 -1.29
C MET A 141 7.37 -5.16 -2.76
N VAL A 142 8.35 -5.22 -3.67
CA VAL A 142 8.08 -5.07 -5.11
C VAL A 142 8.31 -6.37 -5.88
N GLY A 143 7.27 -6.91 -6.50
CA GLY A 143 7.34 -7.96 -7.52
C GLY A 143 7.24 -7.39 -8.93
N GLY A 144 7.99 -7.98 -9.87
CA GLY A 144 7.93 -7.66 -11.31
C GLY A 144 9.32 -7.53 -11.94
N ASP A 145 9.40 -6.87 -13.10
CA ASP A 145 10.66 -6.72 -13.84
C ASP A 145 11.64 -5.78 -13.09
N PRO A 146 12.88 -6.23 -12.80
CA PRO A 146 13.89 -5.39 -12.11
C PRO A 146 14.28 -4.12 -12.90
N GLN A 147 14.20 -4.13 -14.23
CA GLN A 147 14.47 -2.94 -15.05
C GLN A 147 13.36 -1.90 -14.92
N VAL A 148 12.10 -2.35 -14.80
CA VAL A 148 10.96 -1.47 -14.55
C VAL A 148 11.03 -0.94 -13.12
N PHE A 149 11.40 -1.78 -12.15
CA PHE A 149 11.64 -1.36 -10.77
C PHE A 149 12.66 -0.22 -10.69
N ALA A 150 13.81 -0.35 -11.36
CA ALA A 150 14.84 0.70 -11.38
C ALA A 150 14.33 2.04 -11.93
N GLN A 151 13.42 2.03 -12.91
CA GLN A 151 12.85 3.24 -13.49
C GLN A 151 11.92 4.00 -12.51
N VAL A 152 11.22 3.28 -11.63
CA VAL A 152 10.26 3.88 -10.67
C VAL A 152 10.80 3.97 -9.24
N GLU A 153 12.02 3.49 -8.97
CA GLU A 153 12.67 3.60 -7.66
C GLU A 153 12.72 5.05 -7.12
N PRO A 154 12.97 6.10 -7.93
CA PRO A 154 12.91 7.48 -7.44
C PRO A 154 11.50 7.88 -6.94
N ILE A 155 10.43 7.33 -7.54
CA ILE A 155 9.05 7.57 -7.10
C ILE A 155 8.79 6.86 -5.78
N PHE A 156 9.25 5.61 -5.63
CA PHE A 156 9.12 4.87 -4.38
C PHE A 156 9.84 5.56 -3.22
N SER A 157 11.03 6.12 -3.47
CA SER A 157 11.86 6.80 -2.47
C SER A 157 11.19 8.01 -1.80
N VAL A 158 10.13 8.55 -2.40
CA VAL A 158 9.30 9.62 -1.81
C VAL A 158 8.30 9.09 -0.78
N MET A 159 7.88 7.84 -0.93
CA MET A 159 6.84 7.22 -0.12
C MET A 159 7.40 6.23 0.90
N GLY A 160 8.60 5.73 0.69
CA GLY A 160 9.24 4.75 1.56
C GLY A 160 10.49 4.12 0.98
N LYS A 161 10.90 3.00 1.58
CA LYS A 161 12.01 2.17 1.13
C LYS A 161 11.49 0.95 0.39
N ALA A 162 11.85 0.83 -0.89
CA ALA A 162 11.47 -0.30 -1.71
C ALA A 162 12.54 -1.38 -1.78
N VAL A 163 12.10 -2.63 -1.87
CA VAL A 163 12.94 -3.81 -2.07
C VAL A 163 12.32 -4.63 -3.19
N HIS A 164 13.10 -4.94 -4.23
CA HIS A 164 12.70 -5.90 -5.26
C HIS A 164 12.74 -7.32 -4.69
N CYS A 165 11.64 -8.04 -4.82
CA CYS A 165 11.38 -9.33 -4.17
C CYS A 165 11.36 -10.50 -5.16
N GLY A 166 11.42 -10.24 -6.46
CA GLY A 166 11.34 -11.25 -7.51
C GLY A 166 10.34 -10.88 -8.61
N GLU A 167 9.82 -11.88 -9.30
CA GLU A 167 8.84 -11.72 -10.38
C GLU A 167 7.47 -11.24 -9.86
N SER A 168 6.54 -10.97 -10.78
CA SER A 168 5.18 -10.52 -10.43
C SER A 168 4.52 -11.48 -9.43
N GLY A 169 3.87 -10.91 -8.42
CA GLY A 169 3.27 -11.61 -7.29
C GLY A 169 4.23 -11.80 -6.10
N ALA A 170 5.55 -11.73 -6.29
CA ALA A 170 6.51 -11.89 -5.19
C ALA A 170 6.37 -10.81 -4.12
N GLY A 171 6.02 -9.57 -4.51
CA GLY A 171 5.73 -8.49 -3.56
C GLY A 171 4.55 -8.83 -2.66
N GLN A 172 3.46 -9.35 -3.24
CA GLN A 172 2.30 -9.83 -2.47
C GLN A 172 2.62 -11.03 -1.58
N VAL A 173 3.48 -11.96 -2.02
CA VAL A 173 3.93 -13.09 -1.17
C VAL A 173 4.70 -12.56 0.05
N VAL A 174 5.66 -11.66 -0.15
CA VAL A 174 6.39 -11.04 0.96
C VAL A 174 5.45 -10.26 1.87
N LYS A 175 4.43 -9.59 1.31
CA LYS A 175 3.40 -8.93 2.11
C LYS A 175 2.56 -9.92 2.92
N ALA A 176 2.21 -11.08 2.37
CA ALA A 176 1.51 -12.12 3.11
C ALA A 176 2.36 -12.63 4.30
N CYS A 177 3.66 -12.87 4.08
CA CYS A 177 4.60 -13.20 5.16
C CYS A 177 4.64 -12.10 6.24
N ASN A 178 4.66 -10.82 5.83
CA ASN A 178 4.59 -9.70 6.76
C ASN A 178 3.29 -9.71 7.58
N GLN A 179 2.15 -9.97 6.95
CA GLN A 179 0.85 -9.98 7.62
C GLN A 179 0.68 -11.17 8.57
N VAL A 180 1.32 -12.32 8.33
CA VAL A 180 1.41 -13.42 9.30
C VAL A 180 2.08 -12.93 10.59
N LEU A 181 3.25 -12.30 10.47
CA LEU A 181 3.99 -11.77 11.61
C LEU A 181 3.19 -10.68 12.33
N VAL A 182 2.61 -9.73 11.59
CA VAL A 182 1.79 -8.66 12.17
C VAL A 182 0.61 -9.23 12.96
N ALA A 183 -0.08 -10.25 12.43
CA ALA A 183 -1.21 -10.87 13.11
C ALA A 183 -0.81 -11.57 14.41
N VAL A 184 0.23 -12.42 14.36
CA VAL A 184 0.72 -13.16 15.55
C VAL A 184 1.23 -12.18 16.61
N THR A 185 2.00 -11.17 16.22
CA THR A 185 2.52 -10.16 17.15
C THR A 185 1.41 -9.31 17.75
N LEU A 186 0.35 -8.99 16.99
CA LEU A 186 -0.80 -8.25 17.52
C LEU A 186 -1.52 -9.02 18.62
N VAL A 187 -1.74 -10.33 18.42
CA VAL A 187 -2.33 -11.21 19.44
C VAL A 187 -1.40 -11.32 20.65
N GLY A 188 -0.10 -11.56 20.44
CA GLY A 188 0.88 -11.64 21.52
C GLY A 188 0.96 -10.36 22.36
N MET A 189 0.93 -9.19 21.73
CA MET A 189 0.87 -7.89 22.41
C MET A 189 -0.41 -7.77 23.25
N ALA A 190 -1.58 -8.12 22.69
CA ALA A 190 -2.84 -8.04 23.40
C ALA A 190 -2.87 -8.95 24.63
N GLU A 191 -2.46 -10.21 24.49
CA GLU A 191 -2.37 -11.18 25.59
C GLU A 191 -1.40 -10.73 26.67
N ALA A 192 -0.21 -10.22 26.31
CA ALA A 192 0.77 -9.72 27.26
C ALA A 192 0.24 -8.52 28.07
N LEU A 193 -0.44 -7.58 27.42
CA LEU A 193 -1.04 -6.42 28.08
C LEU A 193 -2.18 -6.83 29.02
N VAL A 194 -3.04 -7.76 28.59
CA VAL A 194 -4.12 -8.30 29.43
C VAL A 194 -3.58 -9.04 30.64
N LEU A 195 -2.57 -9.90 30.45
CA LEU A 195 -1.91 -10.65 31.52
C LEU A 195 -1.34 -9.70 32.58
N GLY A 196 -0.47 -8.78 32.18
CA GLY A 196 0.19 -7.88 33.13
C GLY A 196 -0.79 -6.92 33.82
N THR A 197 -1.81 -6.44 33.10
CA THR A 197 -2.88 -5.62 33.69
C THR A 197 -3.68 -6.39 34.74
N LYS A 198 -4.07 -7.65 34.45
CA LYS A 198 -4.76 -8.52 35.42
C LYS A 198 -3.88 -8.89 36.61
N ALA A 199 -2.57 -8.93 36.44
CA ALA A 199 -1.60 -9.10 37.52
C ALA A 199 -1.36 -7.82 38.36
N GLY A 200 -2.00 -6.70 38.02
CA GLY A 200 -1.91 -5.43 38.76
C GLY A 200 -0.77 -4.51 38.34
N VAL A 201 -0.10 -4.78 37.20
CA VAL A 201 0.96 -3.92 36.67
C VAL A 201 0.35 -2.84 35.79
N ASP A 202 0.85 -1.61 35.93
CA ASP A 202 0.48 -0.48 35.06
C ASP A 202 0.81 -0.81 33.59
N PRO A 203 -0.19 -0.83 32.69
CA PRO A 203 0.02 -1.18 31.29
C PRO A 203 0.94 -0.21 30.53
N GLU A 204 1.06 1.06 30.94
CA GLU A 204 2.04 1.98 30.34
C GLU A 204 3.47 1.52 30.63
N LYS A 205 3.74 1.06 31.87
CA LYS A 205 5.04 0.52 32.27
C LYS A 205 5.36 -0.77 31.53
N ILE A 206 4.36 -1.61 31.28
CA ILE A 206 4.53 -2.82 30.45
C ILE A 206 4.99 -2.41 29.05
N VAL A 207 4.27 -1.51 28.37
CA VAL A 207 4.64 -1.04 27.03
C VAL A 207 6.04 -0.43 27.03
N GLN A 208 6.37 0.41 28.02
CA GLN A 208 7.67 1.06 28.14
C GLN A 208 8.82 0.05 28.23
N VAL A 209 8.71 -0.95 29.11
CA VAL A 209 9.77 -1.96 29.30
C VAL A 209 9.90 -2.87 28.08
N LEU A 210 8.78 -3.37 27.56
CA LEU A 210 8.79 -4.27 26.40
C LEU A 210 9.33 -3.59 25.13
N SER A 211 9.12 -2.28 24.99
CA SER A 211 9.65 -1.51 23.85
C SER A 211 11.17 -1.33 23.90
N GLY A 212 11.83 -1.57 25.03
CA GLY A 212 13.29 -1.49 25.18
C GLY A 212 14.03 -2.81 25.03
N GLY A 213 13.33 -3.95 24.95
CA GLY A 213 13.92 -5.29 25.00
C GLY A 213 13.67 -6.14 23.76
N LEU A 214 13.86 -7.46 23.88
CA LEU A 214 13.68 -8.42 22.78
C LEU A 214 12.22 -8.49 22.26
N ALA A 215 11.24 -8.08 23.06
CA ALA A 215 9.84 -8.01 22.66
C ALA A 215 9.53 -6.80 21.74
N ARG A 216 10.50 -5.90 21.55
CA ARG A 216 10.35 -4.71 20.73
C ARG A 216 9.99 -5.09 19.30
N CYS A 217 8.87 -4.56 18.82
CA CYS A 217 8.37 -4.77 17.47
C CYS A 217 7.52 -3.59 17.02
N GLY A 218 7.39 -3.41 15.70
CA GLY A 218 6.63 -2.28 15.15
C GLY A 218 5.15 -2.25 15.57
N VAL A 219 4.54 -3.41 15.84
CA VAL A 219 3.15 -3.47 16.34
C VAL A 219 3.05 -2.84 17.73
N LEU A 220 3.96 -3.19 18.65
CA LEU A 220 3.99 -2.62 19.99
C LEU A 220 4.26 -1.12 19.96
N GLU A 221 5.24 -0.68 19.16
CA GLU A 221 5.61 0.74 19.04
C GLU A 221 4.45 1.59 18.48
N ASN A 222 3.69 1.07 17.50
CA ASN A 222 2.60 1.81 16.87
C ASN A 222 1.27 1.71 17.63
N ARG A 223 1.01 0.60 18.34
CA ARG A 223 -0.32 0.30 18.92
C ARG A 223 -0.34 0.20 20.42
N GLY A 224 0.77 -0.10 21.09
CA GLY A 224 0.82 -0.36 22.53
C GLY A 224 0.13 0.73 23.34
N MET A 225 0.61 1.98 23.23
CA MET A 225 0.03 3.12 23.95
C MET A 225 -1.40 3.45 23.52
N ARG A 226 -1.77 3.19 22.26
CA ARG A 226 -3.14 3.41 21.78
C ARG A 226 -4.12 2.43 22.42
N VAL A 227 -3.72 1.16 22.55
CA VAL A 227 -4.50 0.13 23.26
C VAL A 227 -4.66 0.52 24.74
N VAL A 228 -3.60 0.99 25.38
CA VAL A 228 -3.63 1.48 26.78
C VAL A 228 -4.64 2.63 26.91
N ALA A 229 -4.58 3.60 26.00
CA ALA A 229 -5.47 4.75 25.96
C ALA A 229 -6.90 4.45 25.46
N ARG A 230 -7.20 3.18 25.09
CA ARG A 230 -8.46 2.77 24.44
C ARG A 230 -8.76 3.53 23.13
N ASP A 231 -7.73 4.05 22.48
CA ASP A 231 -7.86 4.67 21.16
C ASP A 231 -7.79 3.59 20.05
N PHE A 232 -8.96 3.27 19.52
CA PHE A 232 -9.13 2.34 18.40
C PHE A 232 -9.49 3.05 17.09
N ALA A 233 -9.24 4.36 16.99
CA ALA A 233 -9.44 5.08 15.73
C ALA A 233 -8.64 4.40 14.59
N PRO A 234 -9.22 4.20 13.40
CA PRO A 234 -8.67 3.29 12.41
C PRO A 234 -7.41 3.86 11.73
N GLY A 235 -6.23 3.39 12.11
CA GLY A 235 -5.01 3.48 11.28
C GLY A 235 -4.93 2.35 10.23
N PHE A 236 -5.55 1.21 10.54
CA PHE A 236 -5.84 0.10 9.62
C PHE A 236 -7.09 -0.64 10.12
N ARG A 237 -8.11 -0.75 9.27
CA ARG A 237 -9.43 -1.27 9.68
C ARG A 237 -9.36 -2.78 9.94
N ILE A 238 -10.00 -3.27 11.00
CA ILE A 238 -10.00 -4.71 11.35
C ILE A 238 -10.50 -5.60 10.20
N ARG A 239 -11.51 -5.15 9.44
CA ARG A 239 -12.00 -5.87 8.26
C ARG A 239 -10.93 -6.08 7.19
N LEU A 240 -10.00 -5.13 7.03
CA LEU A 240 -8.91 -5.23 6.07
C LEU A 240 -7.82 -6.18 6.58
N HIS A 241 -7.60 -6.22 7.90
CA HIS A 241 -6.70 -7.22 8.47
C HIS A 241 -7.27 -8.63 8.33
N TYR A 242 -8.58 -8.80 8.54
CA TYR A 242 -9.26 -10.07 8.30
C TYR A 242 -9.15 -10.51 6.82
N LYS A 243 -9.31 -9.57 5.88
CA LYS A 243 -9.04 -9.80 4.46
C LYS A 243 -7.60 -10.27 4.22
N ASP A 244 -6.60 -9.62 4.81
CA ASP A 244 -5.20 -10.06 4.67
C ASP A 244 -4.99 -11.49 5.23
N LEU A 245 -5.64 -11.85 6.33
CA LEU A 245 -5.62 -13.22 6.86
C LEU A 245 -6.25 -14.25 5.90
N ASN A 246 -7.29 -13.86 5.16
CA ASN A 246 -7.85 -14.71 4.11
C ASN A 246 -6.88 -14.86 2.94
N ILE A 247 -6.21 -13.79 2.51
CA ILE A 247 -5.16 -13.84 1.49
C ILE A 247 -4.03 -14.80 1.91
N ILE A 248 -3.57 -14.73 3.16
CA ILE A 248 -2.59 -15.66 3.72
C ILE A 248 -3.08 -17.10 3.62
N ARG A 249 -4.32 -17.36 4.04
CA ARG A 249 -4.90 -18.71 4.01
C ARG A 249 -5.02 -19.26 2.59
N GLU A 250 -5.41 -18.42 1.64
CA GLU A 250 -5.50 -18.77 0.22
C GLU A 250 -4.13 -19.06 -0.38
N ALA A 251 -3.13 -18.21 -0.09
CA ALA A 251 -1.75 -18.41 -0.51
C ALA A 251 -1.19 -19.73 0.05
N GLY A 252 -1.41 -20.02 1.34
CA GLY A 252 -1.02 -21.30 1.94
C GLY A 252 -1.64 -22.49 1.23
N ARG A 253 -2.95 -22.46 0.94
CA ARG A 253 -3.60 -23.54 0.16
C ARG A 253 -3.02 -23.70 -1.24
N ALA A 254 -2.62 -22.60 -1.89
CA ALA A 254 -2.07 -22.62 -3.24
C ALA A 254 -0.62 -23.15 -3.30
N TYR A 255 0.17 -22.94 -2.24
CA TYR A 255 1.59 -23.30 -2.20
C TYR A 255 1.91 -24.58 -1.41
N GLY A 256 0.95 -25.13 -0.65
CA GLY A 256 1.11 -26.34 0.17
C GLY A 256 1.47 -26.07 1.61
#